data_AF-A0A0D7B5E3-F1
#
_entry.id   AF-A0A0D7B5E3-F1
#
_cell.length_a   1.000
_cell.length_b   1.000
_cell.length_c   1.000
_cell.angle_alpha   90.00
_cell.angle_beta   90.00
_cell.angle_gamma   90.00
#
_symmetry.space_group_name_H-M   'P 1'
#
loop_
_entity.id
_entity.type
_entity.pdbx_description
1 polymer ?
#
loop_
_entity_poly.entity_id
_entity_poly.type
_entity_poly.pdbx_seq_one_letter_code
_entity_poly.pdbx_strand_id
1 'polypeptide(L)'
;LAYMLATHPADQQRLRAEVQAMYASKPANEPLSPADYDKLPFLDAVIKETFRLHAPIHTITRHVGVDEVVPLASPVTLQDGSQTTTFPVQKGDRLLLSLQTYNRRASFRVGQRRRSVAAEWNPNRFLDGRPINSNVGLFGNVMNFSAGVRSCIAWVFASVPAFPLYTSANTPPSQVDLSLVRFSV
;
A
#
# COMPACT_ATOMS: atom_id res chain seq x y z
N LEU A 1 9.53 0.15 -2.93
CA LEU A 1 9.53 -1.29 -2.55
C LEU A 1 10.96 -1.83 -2.44
N ALA A 2 11.72 -1.89 -3.53
CA ALA A 2 13.11 -2.38 -3.54
C ALA A 2 13.99 -1.75 -2.43
N TYR A 3 13.97 -0.43 -2.32
CA TYR A 3 14.69 0.29 -1.26
C TYR A 3 14.28 -0.13 0.16
N MET A 4 12.98 -0.34 0.41
CA MET A 4 12.50 -0.75 1.74
C MET A 4 13.00 -2.15 2.09
N LEU A 5 12.95 -3.08 1.14
CA LEU A 5 13.47 -4.43 1.35
C LEU A 5 15.00 -4.45 1.48
N ALA A 6 15.72 -3.62 0.73
CA ALA A 6 17.18 -3.51 0.82
C ALA A 6 17.64 -2.98 2.19
N THR A 7 16.86 -2.07 2.79
CA THR A 7 17.13 -1.51 4.12
C THR A 7 16.58 -2.36 5.28
N HIS A 8 15.81 -3.42 4.98
CA HIS A 8 15.25 -4.36 5.97
C HIS A 8 15.59 -5.82 5.59
N PRO A 9 16.85 -6.27 5.76
CA PRO A 9 17.30 -7.58 5.29
C PRO A 9 16.53 -8.77 5.86
N ALA A 10 16.09 -8.68 7.13
CA ALA A 10 15.30 -9.73 7.78
C ALA A 10 13.93 -9.92 7.08
N ASP A 11 13.24 -8.83 6.76
CA ASP A 11 11.99 -8.87 6.01
C ASP A 11 12.23 -9.32 4.57
N GLN A 12 13.32 -8.90 3.93
CA GLN A 12 13.70 -9.40 2.61
C GLN A 12 13.90 -10.91 2.59
N GLN A 13 14.60 -11.47 3.58
CA GLN A 13 14.83 -12.91 3.69
C GLN A 13 13.51 -13.66 3.94
N ARG A 14 12.66 -13.15 4.83
CA ARG A 14 11.33 -13.71 5.09
C ARG A 14 10.46 -13.74 3.83
N LEU A 15 10.47 -12.66 3.05
CA LEU A 15 9.73 -12.58 1.80
C LEU A 15 10.24 -13.59 0.77
N ARG A 16 11.56 -13.72 0.63
CA ARG A 16 12.16 -14.72 -0.26
C ARG A 16 11.76 -16.13 0.14
N ALA A 17 11.78 -16.45 1.43
CA ALA A 17 11.37 -17.76 1.94
C ALA A 17 9.90 -18.07 1.63
N GLU A 18 9.00 -17.10 1.83
CA GLU A 18 7.57 -17.24 1.50
C GLU A 18 7.35 -17.54 0.01
N VAL A 19 8.01 -16.78 -0.88
CA VAL A 19 7.92 -16.97 -2.34
C VAL A 19 8.54 -18.30 -2.76
N GLN A 20 9.70 -18.67 -2.21
CA GLN A 20 10.35 -19.94 -2.51
C GLN A 20 9.51 -21.14 -2.09
N ALA A 21 8.86 -21.08 -0.92
CA ALA A 21 7.95 -22.13 -0.47
C ALA A 21 6.78 -22.31 -1.44
N MET A 22 6.26 -21.21 -2.01
CA MET A 22 5.20 -21.27 -3.01
C MET A 22 5.67 -21.91 -4.33
N TYR A 23 6.87 -21.58 -4.81
CA TYR A 23 7.45 -22.27 -5.97
C TYR A 23 7.68 -23.77 -5.70
N ALA A 24 8.15 -24.12 -4.50
CA ALA A 24 8.41 -25.51 -4.14
C ALA A 24 7.14 -26.36 -4.04
N SER A 25 5.98 -25.74 -3.80
CA SER A 25 4.71 -26.47 -3.76
C SER A 25 4.07 -26.68 -5.14
N LYS A 26 4.73 -26.22 -6.22
CA LYS A 26 4.27 -26.37 -7.59
C LYS A 26 5.19 -27.31 -8.39
N PRO A 27 4.68 -27.92 -9.48
CA PRO A 27 5.52 -28.64 -10.42
C PRO A 27 6.66 -27.77 -10.94
N ALA A 28 7.84 -28.37 -11.12
CA ALA A 28 8.98 -27.68 -11.71
C ALA A 28 8.59 -27.10 -13.09
N ASN A 29 8.95 -25.85 -13.35
CA ASN A 29 8.65 -25.07 -14.55
C ASN A 29 7.22 -24.51 -14.68
N GLU A 30 6.38 -24.59 -13.66
CA GLU A 30 5.10 -23.87 -13.66
C GLU A 30 5.28 -22.45 -13.08
N PRO A 31 4.96 -21.37 -13.84
CA PRO A 31 5.00 -20.03 -13.29
C PRO A 31 3.90 -19.82 -12.24
N LEU A 32 4.09 -18.83 -11.36
CA LEU A 32 3.03 -18.41 -10.45
C LEU A 32 1.89 -17.75 -11.24
N SER A 33 0.67 -18.20 -10.98
CA SER A 33 -0.54 -17.57 -11.50
C SER A 33 -0.95 -16.41 -10.59
N PRO A 34 -1.81 -15.48 -11.05
CA PRO A 34 -2.36 -14.42 -10.20
C PRO A 34 -2.93 -14.93 -8.87
N ALA A 35 -3.64 -16.06 -8.90
CA ALA A 35 -4.26 -16.66 -7.71
C ALA A 35 -3.25 -17.22 -6.69
N ASP A 36 -2.00 -17.43 -7.09
CA ASP A 36 -0.94 -17.86 -6.16
C ASP A 36 -0.39 -16.68 -5.37
N TYR A 37 -0.39 -15.48 -5.95
CA TYR A 37 0.01 -14.27 -5.24
C TYR A 37 -0.96 -13.90 -4.11
N ASP A 38 -2.25 -14.23 -4.25
CA ASP A 38 -3.25 -14.06 -3.20
C ASP A 38 -2.97 -14.91 -1.95
N LYS A 39 -2.13 -15.96 -2.09
CA LYS A 39 -1.74 -16.87 -1.01
C LYS A 39 -0.43 -16.44 -0.31
N LEU A 40 0.13 -15.29 -0.66
CA LEU A 40 1.38 -14.76 -0.10
C LEU A 40 1.08 -13.59 0.86
N PRO A 41 0.64 -13.86 2.10
CA PRO A 41 0.19 -12.82 3.03
C PRO A 41 1.30 -11.83 3.40
N PHE A 42 2.55 -12.27 3.52
CA PHE A 42 3.64 -11.36 3.86
C PHE A 42 4.04 -10.48 2.67
N LEU A 43 4.01 -11.01 1.44
CA LEU A 43 4.15 -10.21 0.23
C LEU A 43 3.09 -9.10 0.13
N ASP A 44 1.82 -9.46 0.32
CA ASP A 44 0.70 -8.51 0.34
C ASP A 44 0.91 -7.43 1.43
N ALA A 45 1.32 -7.84 2.63
CA ALA A 45 1.63 -6.93 3.73
C ALA A 45 2.78 -5.96 3.40
N VAL A 46 3.85 -6.45 2.78
CA VAL A 46 5.00 -5.65 2.34
C VAL A 46 4.60 -4.60 1.30
N ILE A 47 3.76 -4.98 0.32
CA ILE A 47 3.28 -4.06 -0.71
C ILE A 47 2.37 -2.99 -0.09
N LYS A 48 1.41 -3.41 0.75
CA LYS A 48 0.48 -2.50 1.44
C LYS A 48 1.22 -1.51 2.34
N GLU A 49 2.20 -1.96 3.11
CA GLU A 49 3.00 -1.08 3.98
C GLU A 49 3.87 -0.11 3.17
N THR A 50 4.44 -0.60 2.06
CA THR A 50 5.19 0.27 1.16
C THR A 50 4.30 1.36 0.58
N PHE A 51 3.10 1.03 0.10
CA PHE A 51 2.13 1.98 -0.43
C PHE A 51 1.53 2.91 0.64
N ARG A 52 1.43 2.44 1.89
CA ARG A 52 0.99 3.25 3.01
C ARG A 52 1.96 4.42 3.25
N LEU A 53 3.26 4.14 3.25
CA LEU A 53 4.29 5.16 3.45
C LEU A 53 4.62 5.91 2.17
N HIS A 54 4.83 5.22 1.07
CA HIS A 54 5.28 5.78 -0.19
C HIS A 54 4.17 5.64 -1.23
N ALA A 55 3.16 6.48 -1.08
CA ALA A 55 2.05 6.56 -2.03
C ALA A 55 2.56 7.07 -3.39
N PRO A 56 2.46 6.31 -4.49
CA PRO A 56 2.87 6.78 -5.81
C PRO A 56 2.07 8.01 -6.26
N ILE A 57 0.80 8.08 -5.83
CA ILE A 57 -0.08 9.23 -5.99
C ILE A 57 -0.41 9.74 -4.59
N HIS A 58 0.12 10.91 -4.23
CA HIS A 58 -0.08 11.48 -2.90
C HIS A 58 -1.45 12.15 -2.73
N THR A 59 -2.05 12.59 -3.84
CA THR A 59 -3.28 13.40 -3.83
C THR A 59 -4.16 13.11 -5.04
N ILE A 60 -5.48 13.10 -4.83
CA ILE A 60 -6.49 13.02 -5.88
C ILE A 60 -7.41 14.23 -5.80
N THR A 61 -7.76 14.82 -6.95
CA THR A 61 -8.69 15.94 -7.03
C THR A 61 -10.10 15.47 -7.44
N ARG A 62 -11.13 16.10 -6.88
CA ARG A 62 -12.52 15.99 -7.31
C ARG A 62 -13.08 17.38 -7.59
N HIS A 63 -13.93 17.46 -8.62
CA HIS A 63 -14.67 18.66 -8.95
C HIS A 63 -16.12 18.49 -8.53
N VAL A 64 -16.64 19.47 -7.81
CA VAL A 64 -18.02 19.46 -7.34
C VAL A 64 -18.93 19.91 -8.47
N GLY A 65 -19.80 19.01 -8.93
CA GLY A 65 -20.69 19.25 -10.08
C GLY A 65 -22.01 19.92 -9.71
N VAL A 66 -22.44 19.78 -8.45
CA VAL A 66 -23.67 20.31 -7.87
C VAL A 66 -23.41 20.71 -6.44
N ASP A 67 -24.16 21.69 -5.93
CA ASP A 67 -24.10 22.07 -4.52
C ASP A 67 -24.53 20.86 -3.67
N GLU A 68 -23.71 20.52 -2.67
CA GLU A 68 -23.89 19.30 -1.88
C GLU A 68 -23.36 19.50 -0.45
N VAL A 69 -23.84 18.67 0.48
CA VAL A 69 -23.34 18.62 1.85
C VAL A 69 -22.66 17.28 2.10
N VAL A 70 -21.33 17.30 2.23
CA VAL A 70 -20.53 16.09 2.42
C VAL A 70 -20.55 15.66 3.90
N PRO A 71 -20.98 14.43 4.22
CA PRO A 71 -20.91 13.91 5.58
C PRO A 71 -19.47 13.57 5.97
N LEU A 72 -19.07 13.98 7.19
CA LEU A 72 -17.76 13.70 7.77
C LEU A 72 -17.83 12.43 8.61
N ALA A 73 -16.80 11.58 8.51
CA ALA A 73 -16.72 10.34 9.30
C ALA A 73 -16.51 10.56 10.81
N SER A 74 -16.04 11.75 11.21
CA SER A 74 -15.87 12.13 12.60
C SER A 74 -16.12 13.64 12.74
N PRO A 75 -16.63 14.11 13.90
CA PRO A 75 -16.83 15.53 14.13
C PRO A 75 -15.53 16.33 13.97
N VAL A 76 -15.62 17.51 13.37
CA VAL A 76 -14.51 18.46 13.23
C VAL A 76 -14.84 19.73 13.99
N THR A 77 -13.88 20.23 14.76
CA THR A 77 -13.99 21.51 15.48
C THR A 77 -13.70 22.66 14.53
N LEU A 78 -14.64 23.59 14.43
CA LEU A 78 -14.53 24.82 13.67
C LEU A 78 -13.75 25.89 14.45
N GLN A 79 -13.40 26.99 13.78
CA GLN A 79 -12.63 28.09 14.40
C GLN A 79 -13.39 28.78 15.54
N ASP A 80 -14.72 28.72 15.52
CA ASP A 80 -15.60 29.23 16.58
C ASP A 80 -15.76 28.26 17.77
N GLY A 81 -15.08 27.11 17.74
CA GLY A 81 -15.15 26.08 18.77
C GLY A 81 -16.35 25.14 18.66
N SER A 82 -17.29 25.39 17.74
CA SER A 82 -18.40 24.48 17.46
C SER A 82 -17.92 23.20 16.76
N GLN A 83 -18.68 22.11 16.90
CA GLN A 83 -18.41 20.86 16.18
C GLN A 83 -19.41 20.67 15.06
N THR A 84 -18.93 20.23 13.91
CA THR A 84 -19.77 19.85 12.76
C THR A 84 -19.43 18.46 12.26
N THR A 85 -20.44 17.76 11.77
CA THR A 85 -20.31 16.46 11.08
C THR A 85 -20.56 16.59 9.58
N THR A 86 -20.76 17.81 9.08
CA THR A 86 -21.09 18.07 7.69
C THR A 86 -20.24 19.19 7.11
N PHE A 87 -19.86 19.05 5.85
CA PHE A 87 -19.07 20.04 5.11
C PHE A 87 -19.80 20.44 3.82
N PRO A 88 -20.41 21.64 3.76
CA PRO A 88 -21.06 22.12 2.55
C PRO A 88 -20.03 22.43 1.47
N VAL A 89 -20.33 22.07 0.23
CA VAL A 89 -19.53 22.33 -0.96
C VAL A 89 -20.39 22.91 -2.08
N GLN A 90 -19.81 23.78 -2.89
CA GLN A 90 -20.50 24.47 -3.98
C GLN A 90 -20.03 23.94 -5.33
N LYS A 91 -20.93 23.99 -6.32
CA LYS A 91 -20.60 23.72 -7.71
C LYS A 91 -19.41 24.56 -8.15
N GLY A 92 -18.39 23.90 -8.68
CA GLY A 92 -17.14 24.53 -9.09
C GLY A 92 -15.99 24.33 -8.11
N ASP A 93 -16.27 23.94 -6.86
CA ASP A 93 -15.24 23.65 -5.86
C ASP A 93 -14.33 22.50 -6.31
N ARG A 94 -13.05 22.60 -5.92
CA ARG A 94 -12.03 21.57 -6.11
C ARG A 94 -11.68 20.95 -4.76
N LEU A 95 -12.09 19.70 -4.55
CA LEU A 95 -11.75 18.94 -3.36
C LEU A 95 -10.41 18.22 -3.57
N LEU A 96 -9.46 18.49 -2.67
CA LEU A 96 -8.15 17.90 -2.69
C LEU A 96 -8.04 16.79 -1.63
N LEU A 97 -8.06 15.53 -2.06
CA LEU A 97 -8.04 14.37 -1.19
C LEU A 97 -6.60 13.87 -1.02
N SER A 98 -6.04 14.04 0.18
CA SER A 98 -4.68 13.57 0.51
C SER A 98 -4.69 12.07 0.85
N LEU A 99 -4.20 11.25 -0.09
CA LEU A 99 -4.02 9.81 0.07
C LEU A 99 -2.94 9.52 1.11
N GLN A 100 -1.86 10.29 1.08
CA GLN A 100 -0.74 10.13 2.01
C GLN A 100 -1.15 10.41 3.46
N THR A 101 -1.97 11.44 3.70
CA THR A 101 -2.49 11.71 5.04
C THR A 101 -3.44 10.61 5.46
N TYR A 102 -4.37 10.19 4.58
CA TYR A 102 -5.33 9.11 4.86
C TYR A 102 -4.62 7.81 5.28
N ASN A 103 -3.65 7.35 4.48
CA ASN A 103 -2.90 6.10 4.72
C ASN A 103 -2.07 6.16 6.01
N ARG A 104 -1.75 7.34 6.54
CA ARG A 104 -0.95 7.51 7.75
C ARG A 104 -1.76 7.96 8.97
N ARG A 105 -3.10 8.02 8.87
CA ARG A 105 -3.95 8.41 10.01
C ARG A 105 -3.83 7.38 11.13
N ALA A 106 -3.93 7.84 12.38
CA ALA A 106 -3.89 6.97 13.55
C ALA A 106 -4.99 5.89 13.54
N SER A 107 -6.15 6.22 12.96
CA SER A 107 -7.26 5.28 12.74
C SER A 107 -6.96 4.18 11.71
N PHE A 108 -5.94 4.36 10.88
CA PHE A 108 -5.56 3.44 9.81
C PHE A 108 -4.45 2.47 10.25
N ARG A 109 -4.71 1.50 11.15
CA ARG A 109 -3.76 0.48 11.67
C ARG A 109 -2.40 0.99 12.21
N VAL A 110 -2.19 2.30 12.24
CA VAL A 110 -1.04 2.98 12.84
C VAL A 110 -1.13 2.88 14.38
N GLY A 111 -2.33 2.64 14.91
CA GLY A 111 -2.64 2.70 16.33
C GLY A 111 -2.69 4.16 16.79
N GLN A 112 -3.27 4.41 17.97
CA GLN A 112 -3.29 5.74 18.60
C GLN A 112 -1.90 6.28 18.98
N ARG A 113 -0.82 5.60 18.58
CA ARG A 113 0.54 5.94 19.00
C ARG A 113 1.12 7.03 18.11
N ARG A 114 1.93 7.88 18.75
CA ARG A 114 2.60 9.10 18.26
C ARG A 114 2.99 9.05 16.77
N ARG A 115 2.92 10.20 16.11
CA ARG A 115 3.27 10.44 14.68
C ARG A 115 4.58 9.77 14.22
N SER A 116 5.53 9.55 15.12
CA SER A 116 6.79 8.82 14.86
C SER A 116 6.57 7.35 14.46
N VAL A 117 5.64 6.65 15.10
CA VAL A 117 5.28 5.26 14.77
C VAL A 117 4.57 5.18 13.41
N ALA A 118 3.86 6.23 13.03
CA ALA A 118 3.19 6.32 11.73
C ALA A 118 4.17 6.40 10.54
N ALA A 119 5.38 6.90 10.78
CA ALA A 119 6.41 7.07 9.75
C ALA A 119 7.30 5.83 9.57
N GLU A 120 7.30 4.92 10.54
CA GLU A 120 8.05 3.67 10.49
C GLU A 120 7.41 2.67 9.54
N TRP A 121 8.24 2.00 8.74
CA TRP A 121 7.83 0.93 7.84
C TRP A 121 7.83 -0.40 8.60
N ASN A 122 6.65 -1.00 8.75
CA ASN A 122 6.49 -2.28 9.42
C ASN A 122 5.40 -3.12 8.74
N PRO A 123 5.79 -4.11 7.90
CA PRO A 123 4.83 -4.98 7.21
C PRO A 123 3.89 -5.73 8.15
N ASN A 124 4.32 -6.06 9.38
CA ASN A 124 3.49 -6.80 10.33
C ASN A 124 2.19 -6.07 10.70
N ARG A 125 2.10 -4.74 10.49
CA ARG A 125 0.82 -3.99 10.63
C ARG A 125 -0.32 -4.61 9.84
N PHE A 126 -0.04 -5.20 8.70
CA PHE A 126 -1.06 -5.82 7.85
C PHE A 126 -1.32 -7.28 8.19
N LEU A 127 -0.54 -7.88 9.09
CA LEU A 127 -0.65 -9.27 9.54
C LEU A 127 -1.32 -9.41 10.91
N ASP A 128 -1.32 -8.37 11.75
CA ASP A 128 -1.80 -8.42 13.15
C ASP A 128 -3.31 -8.66 13.33
N GLY A 129 -4.07 -8.94 12.26
CA GLY A 129 -5.52 -9.24 12.30
C GLY A 129 -6.44 -8.09 12.73
N ARG A 130 -5.87 -6.92 13.08
CA ARG A 130 -6.65 -5.76 13.56
C ARG A 130 -7.59 -5.24 12.46
N PRO A 131 -8.87 -4.96 12.77
CA PRO A 131 -9.78 -4.39 11.79
C PRO A 131 -9.28 -3.00 11.36
N ILE A 132 -9.39 -2.72 10.06
CA ILE A 132 -9.23 -1.35 9.55
C ILE A 132 -10.60 -0.71 9.69
N ASN A 133 -10.72 0.34 10.51
CA ASN A 133 -11.96 1.11 10.65
C ASN A 133 -12.13 2.07 9.46
N SER A 134 -12.08 1.52 8.26
CA SER A 134 -12.34 2.18 6.99
C SER A 134 -12.65 1.13 5.94
N ASN A 135 -13.66 1.40 5.11
CA ASN A 135 -14.03 0.63 3.93
C ASN A 135 -13.56 1.32 2.63
N VAL A 136 -12.67 2.31 2.75
CA VAL A 136 -12.24 3.14 1.62
C VAL A 136 -10.87 2.69 1.12
N GLY A 137 -10.78 2.37 -0.18
CA GLY A 137 -9.54 1.98 -0.86
C GLY A 137 -9.59 0.53 -1.37
N LEU A 138 -9.43 0.34 -2.68
CA LEU A 138 -9.60 -0.96 -3.34
C LEU A 138 -8.63 -2.05 -2.83
N PHE A 139 -7.42 -1.66 -2.44
CA PHE A 139 -6.37 -2.60 -2.07
C PHE A 139 -6.18 -2.63 -0.56
N GLY A 140 -6.94 -3.49 0.13
CA GLY A 140 -6.86 -3.65 1.58
C GLY A 140 -7.06 -2.34 2.35
N ASN A 141 -8.02 -1.52 1.92
CA ASN A 141 -8.35 -0.19 2.45
C ASN A 141 -7.24 0.87 2.31
N VAL A 142 -6.17 0.59 1.56
CA VAL A 142 -5.18 1.60 1.20
C VAL A 142 -5.69 2.40 0.00
N MET A 143 -5.62 3.73 0.08
CA MET A 143 -6.26 4.63 -0.91
C MET A 143 -5.45 4.87 -2.20
N ASN A 144 -4.32 4.17 -2.40
CA ASN A 144 -3.44 4.35 -3.57
C ASN A 144 -4.11 4.04 -4.91
N PHE A 145 -5.14 3.20 -4.91
CA PHE A 145 -5.93 2.87 -6.10
C PHE A 145 -7.31 3.55 -6.10
N SER A 146 -7.49 4.56 -5.24
CA SER A 146 -8.76 5.24 -4.99
C SER A 146 -9.88 4.27 -4.57
N ALA A 147 -11.13 4.72 -4.68
CA ALA A 147 -12.34 3.98 -4.34
C ALA A 147 -13.51 4.39 -5.24
N GLY A 148 -14.55 3.54 -5.31
CA GLY A 148 -15.78 3.81 -6.06
C GLY A 148 -15.59 3.81 -7.58
N VAL A 149 -16.47 4.50 -8.30
CA VAL A 149 -16.53 4.49 -9.78
C VAL A 149 -15.30 5.08 -10.49
N ARG A 150 -14.42 5.76 -9.76
CA ARG A 150 -13.15 6.32 -10.27
C ARG A 150 -11.94 5.64 -9.63
N SER A 151 -12.08 4.36 -9.28
CA SER A 151 -10.96 3.53 -8.84
C SER A 151 -10.02 3.16 -9.98
N CYS A 152 -8.78 2.86 -9.66
CA CYS A 152 -7.82 2.33 -10.63
C CYS A 152 -8.29 0.97 -11.15
N ILE A 153 -8.54 0.88 -12.45
CA ILE A 153 -8.94 -0.38 -13.10
C ILE A 153 -7.81 -1.42 -13.12
N ALA A 154 -6.56 -0.95 -13.18
CA ALA A 154 -5.37 -1.80 -13.26
C ALA A 154 -4.76 -2.15 -11.89
N TRP A 155 -5.50 -1.97 -10.80
CA TRP A 155 -4.95 -2.16 -9.45
C TRP A 155 -4.42 -3.59 -9.23
N VAL A 156 -5.11 -4.61 -9.73
CA VAL A 156 -4.68 -6.03 -9.63
C VAL A 156 -3.34 -6.23 -10.31
N PHE A 157 -3.19 -5.71 -11.54
CA PHE A 157 -1.93 -5.80 -12.28
C PHE A 157 -0.80 -5.05 -11.56
N ALA A 158 -1.09 -3.86 -11.00
CA ALA A 158 -0.11 -3.06 -10.29
C ALA A 158 0.28 -3.62 -8.92
N SER A 159 -0.61 -4.39 -8.27
CA SER A 159 -0.33 -5.05 -6.98
C SER A 159 0.32 -6.41 -7.15
N VAL A 160 0.13 -7.10 -8.28
CA VAL A 160 0.92 -8.29 -8.60
C VAL A 160 2.36 -7.84 -8.78
N PRO A 161 3.29 -8.31 -7.93
CA PRO A 161 4.66 -7.87 -8.02
C PRO A 161 5.26 -8.41 -9.32
N ALA A 162 5.91 -7.53 -10.08
CA ALA A 162 6.81 -7.89 -11.18
C ALA A 162 8.11 -8.53 -10.67
N PHE A 163 7.98 -9.48 -9.73
CA PHE A 163 9.07 -10.24 -9.13
C PHE A 163 9.85 -11.15 -10.09
N PRO A 164 9.36 -11.55 -11.29
CA PRO A 164 10.19 -12.28 -12.25
C PRO A 164 11.49 -11.53 -12.63
N LEU A 165 11.51 -10.19 -12.51
CA LEU A 165 12.73 -9.40 -12.73
C LEU A 165 13.75 -9.52 -11.58
N TYR A 166 13.29 -9.79 -10.35
CA TYR A 166 14.15 -9.98 -9.18
C TYR A 166 14.64 -11.43 -9.01
N THR A 167 13.97 -12.40 -9.63
CA THR A 167 14.32 -13.83 -9.57
C THR A 167 15.10 -14.32 -10.78
N SER A 168 15.48 -13.46 -11.74
CA SER A 168 16.42 -13.84 -12.81
C SER A 168 17.86 -14.11 -12.32
N ALA A 169 18.05 -14.29 -11.01
CA ALA A 169 19.18 -14.99 -10.42
C ALA A 169 19.14 -16.52 -10.67
N ASN A 170 18.72 -16.94 -11.87
CA ASN A 170 18.84 -18.32 -12.35
C ASN A 170 20.24 -18.60 -12.94
N THR A 171 21.26 -17.94 -12.39
CA THR A 171 22.66 -18.26 -12.71
C THR A 171 23.16 -19.27 -11.69
N PRO A 172 23.62 -20.47 -12.09
CA PRO A 172 24.20 -21.42 -11.15
C PRO A 172 25.37 -20.77 -10.39
N PRO A 173 25.66 -21.19 -9.13
CA PRO A 173 26.57 -20.50 -8.21
C PRO A 173 27.98 -20.22 -8.74
N SER A 174 28.40 -20.89 -9.81
CA SER A 174 29.72 -20.77 -10.45
C SER A 174 29.84 -19.61 -11.46
N GLN A 175 28.79 -18.83 -11.73
CA GLN A 175 28.80 -17.77 -12.75
C GLN A 175 28.23 -16.42 -12.29
N VAL A 176 28.11 -16.18 -10.98
CA VAL A 176 27.71 -14.85 -10.49
C VAL A 176 28.90 -13.89 -10.60
N ASP A 177 28.92 -13.09 -11.66
CA ASP A 177 29.79 -11.92 -11.73
C ASP A 177 29.23 -10.82 -10.79
N LEU A 178 29.83 -10.73 -9.60
CA LEU A 178 29.52 -9.72 -8.59
C LEU A 178 29.86 -8.29 -9.03
N SER A 179 30.47 -8.08 -10.21
CA SER A 179 30.76 -6.75 -10.75
C SER A 179 29.53 -6.01 -11.29
N LEU A 180 28.43 -6.73 -11.59
CA LEU A 180 27.18 -6.14 -12.11
C LEU A 180 26.20 -5.69 -11.03
N VAL A 181 26.41 -6.04 -9.76
CA VAL A 181 25.68 -5.46 -8.61
C VAL A 181 26.45 -4.25 -8.08
N ARG A 182 26.79 -3.32 -8.97
CA ARG A 182 27.15 -1.96 -8.57
C ARG A 182 25.90 -1.10 -8.63
N PHE A 183 25.25 -0.94 -7.48
CA PHE A 183 24.45 0.26 -7.24
C PHE A 183 25.42 1.42 -7.14
N SER A 184 25.69 2.08 -8.25
CA SER A 184 26.35 3.39 -8.22
C SER A 184 25.41 4.36 -7.50
N VAL A 185 25.92 4.92 -6.40
CA VAL A 185 25.30 6.01 -5.62
C VAL A 185 25.18 7.26 -6.48
#